data_AF-A0A9P6L611-F1
#
_entry.id   AF-A0A9P6L611-F1
#
_cell.length_a   1.000
_cell.length_b   1.000
_cell.length_c   1.000
_cell.angle_alpha   90.00
_cell.angle_beta   90.00
_cell.angle_gamma   90.00
#
_symmetry.space_group_name_H-M   'P 1'
#
loop_
_entity.id
_entity.type
_entity.pdbx_description
1 polymer ?
#
loop_
_entity_poly.entity_id
_entity_poly.type
_entity_poly.pdbx_seq_one_letter_code
_entity_poly.pdbx_strand_id
1 'polypeptide(L)'
;APPALVITPAKRHGPQHPSMSTLVIRRNNSFSAGRNQLKREILPPSLKDLLYDVSKKSRTARVAKDNLNMEQLTFCSKLLSELHRKQCWAIASPFYEPVDWVSLNILTY
;
A
#
# COMPACT_ATOMS: atom_id res chain seq x y z
N ALA A 1 3.02 42.76 37.81
CA ALA A 1 2.60 43.27 36.49
C ALA A 1 3.68 42.90 35.47
N PRO A 2 3.32 42.38 34.27
CA PRO A 2 4.26 41.89 33.25
C PRO A 2 4.76 43.05 32.36
N PRO A 3 5.92 42.95 31.70
CA PRO A 3 6.23 43.81 30.57
C PRO A 3 5.73 43.19 29.25
N ALA A 4 4.90 43.93 28.54
CA ALA A 4 4.34 43.58 27.23
C ALA A 4 5.26 44.04 26.07
N LEU A 5 5.49 43.09 25.15
CA LEU A 5 5.63 43.16 23.69
C LEU A 5 6.01 44.48 22.99
N VAL A 6 7.07 44.42 22.17
CA VAL A 6 7.15 45.16 20.89
C VAL A 6 7.82 44.26 19.84
N ILE A 7 7.04 43.72 18.89
CA ILE A 7 7.52 43.07 17.67
C ILE A 7 7.19 44.01 16.52
N THR A 8 8.19 44.50 15.80
CA THR A 8 8.02 45.23 14.54
C THR A 8 8.16 44.26 13.36
N PRO A 9 7.22 44.22 12.39
CA PRO A 9 7.40 43.48 11.15
C PRO A 9 7.98 44.37 10.02
N ALA A 10 9.07 43.92 9.41
CA ALA A 10 9.70 44.54 8.25
C ALA A 10 8.99 44.18 6.94
N LYS A 11 8.84 45.20 6.10
CA LYS A 11 8.17 45.26 4.79
C LYS A 11 9.02 44.64 3.67
N ARG A 12 8.44 43.82 2.77
CA ARG A 12 8.90 43.66 1.37
C ARG A 12 7.72 43.34 0.42
N HIS A 13 7.63 44.11 -0.67
CA HIS A 13 6.82 43.83 -1.86
C HIS A 13 7.76 43.67 -3.05
N GLY A 14 7.47 42.72 -3.93
CA GLY A 14 8.09 42.57 -5.24
C GLY A 14 7.28 41.62 -6.15
N PRO A 15 7.27 41.82 -7.48
CA PRO A 15 6.15 41.47 -8.35
C PRO A 15 6.14 40.01 -8.85
N GLN A 16 4.92 39.53 -9.15
CA GLN A 16 4.64 38.24 -9.81
C GLN A 16 5.18 38.21 -11.24
N HIS A 17 5.83 37.12 -11.62
CA HIS A 17 6.24 36.83 -13.00
C HIS A 17 5.44 35.65 -13.55
N PRO A 18 4.62 35.80 -14.61
CA PRO A 18 4.10 34.67 -15.36
C PRO A 18 5.06 34.31 -16.49
N SER A 19 5.57 33.09 -16.52
CA SER A 19 6.24 32.57 -17.72
C SER A 19 5.90 31.10 -17.94
N MET A 20 5.12 30.90 -18.99
CA MET A 20 4.96 29.66 -19.72
C MET A 20 6.29 29.05 -20.12
N SER A 21 6.41 27.73 -20.04
CA SER A 21 6.97 26.92 -21.14
C SER A 21 6.78 25.44 -20.88
N THR A 22 5.83 24.85 -21.61
CA THR A 22 5.71 23.40 -21.80
C THR A 22 6.85 22.91 -22.71
N LEU A 23 7.69 22.00 -22.23
CA LEU A 23 8.58 21.22 -23.09
C LEU A 23 8.14 19.75 -23.08
N VAL A 24 7.63 19.33 -24.24
CA VAL A 24 7.17 17.98 -24.58
C VAL A 24 8.39 17.07 -24.75
N ILE A 25 8.54 16.06 -23.90
CA ILE A 25 9.54 14.99 -24.08
C ILE A 25 9.07 14.07 -25.21
N ARG A 26 9.65 14.24 -26.41
CA ARG A 26 9.53 13.25 -27.51
C ARG A 26 10.40 12.04 -27.13
N ARG A 27 9.77 10.94 -26.67
CA ARG A 27 10.43 9.64 -26.57
C ARG A 27 10.77 9.14 -27.97
N ASN A 28 12.06 9.10 -28.30
CA ASN A 28 12.57 8.46 -29.50
C ASN A 28 12.26 6.95 -29.44
N ASN A 29 11.45 6.45 -30.38
CA ASN A 29 11.15 5.04 -30.54
C ASN A 29 12.03 4.49 -31.66
N SER A 30 13.25 4.07 -31.32
CA SER A 30 14.18 3.42 -32.26
C SER A 30 14.29 1.92 -31.95
N PHE A 31 13.27 1.14 -32.31
CA PHE A 31 13.40 -0.31 -32.52
C PHE A 31 12.52 -0.72 -33.69
N SER A 32 12.92 -0.28 -34.88
CA SER A 32 12.35 -0.72 -36.16
C SER A 32 13.44 -1.39 -36.98
N ALA A 33 13.67 -2.68 -36.78
CA ALA A 33 14.21 -3.57 -37.82
C ALA A 33 14.15 -5.02 -37.34
N GLY A 34 13.31 -5.84 -37.96
CA GLY A 34 13.38 -7.30 -37.81
C GLY A 34 12.06 -8.05 -37.67
N ARG A 35 11.06 -7.80 -38.54
CA ARG A 35 10.20 -8.92 -38.96
C ARG A 35 11.13 -9.98 -39.56
N ASN A 36 11.05 -11.24 -39.11
CA ASN A 36 11.33 -12.50 -39.83
C ASN A 36 11.95 -13.60 -38.95
N GLN A 37 11.31 -13.98 -37.85
CA GLN A 37 11.43 -15.36 -37.32
C GLN A 37 10.05 -15.93 -37.04
N LEU A 38 9.32 -16.14 -38.13
CA LEU A 38 8.06 -16.87 -38.15
C LEU A 38 8.36 -18.33 -38.49
N LYS A 39 8.81 -19.08 -37.47
CA LYS A 39 8.72 -20.54 -37.33
C LYS A 39 8.20 -20.77 -35.91
N ARG A 40 6.93 -20.46 -35.60
CA ARG A 40 5.79 -21.37 -35.81
C ARG A 40 6.16 -22.84 -35.62
N GLU A 41 6.74 -23.16 -34.48
CA GLU A 41 6.65 -24.49 -33.88
C GLU A 41 5.28 -24.59 -33.21
N ILE A 42 4.25 -24.86 -34.02
CA ILE A 42 2.94 -25.24 -33.52
C ILE A 42 3.06 -26.73 -33.21
N LEU A 43 3.51 -27.06 -32.00
CA LEU A 43 3.26 -28.40 -31.48
C LEU A 43 1.75 -28.63 -31.58
N PRO A 44 1.27 -29.73 -32.18
CA PRO A 44 -0.12 -30.08 -32.02
C PRO A 44 -0.40 -30.13 -30.52
N PRO A 45 -1.41 -29.41 -30.01
CA PRO A 45 -1.77 -29.55 -28.61
C PRO A 45 -2.03 -31.04 -28.39
N SER A 46 -1.26 -31.65 -27.47
CA SER A 46 -1.37 -33.07 -27.13
C SER A 46 -2.84 -33.44 -27.01
N LEU A 47 -3.33 -34.21 -27.97
CA LEU A 47 -4.73 -34.59 -28.03
C LEU A 47 -4.91 -35.71 -27.00
N LYS A 48 -5.74 -35.42 -25.99
CA LYS A 48 -6.38 -36.37 -25.04
C LYS A 48 -5.43 -36.69 -23.87
N ASP A 49 -5.83 -36.53 -22.60
CA ASP A 49 -7.04 -37.11 -22.01
C ASP A 49 -7.78 -36.18 -21.03
N LEU A 50 -9.11 -36.17 -21.14
CA LEU A 50 -10.02 -35.48 -20.24
C LEU A 50 -10.18 -36.29 -18.94
N LEU A 51 -9.88 -35.68 -17.79
CA LEU A 51 -10.74 -35.82 -16.63
C LEU A 51 -11.26 -34.43 -16.27
N TYR A 52 -12.54 -34.27 -16.52
CA TYR A 52 -13.34 -33.15 -16.12
C TYR A 52 -13.40 -33.15 -14.58
N ASP A 53 -12.62 -32.30 -13.93
CA ASP A 53 -13.08 -31.72 -12.67
C ASP A 53 -12.96 -30.20 -12.73
N VAL A 54 -14.13 -29.58 -12.72
CA VAL A 54 -14.36 -28.16 -12.80
C VAL A 54 -14.10 -27.60 -11.42
N SER A 55 -12.85 -27.22 -11.17
CA SER A 55 -12.62 -26.05 -10.33
C SER A 55 -11.76 -25.11 -11.14
N LYS A 56 -12.45 -24.18 -11.81
CA LYS A 56 -11.86 -23.00 -12.43
C LYS A 56 -10.89 -22.43 -11.40
N LYS A 57 -9.59 -22.68 -11.60
CA LYS A 57 -8.51 -22.02 -10.87
C LYS A 57 -8.81 -20.55 -11.09
N SER A 58 -9.41 -19.90 -10.09
CA SER A 58 -9.65 -18.48 -10.18
C SER A 58 -8.24 -17.93 -10.38
N ARG A 59 -8.03 -17.41 -11.58
CA ARG A 59 -6.85 -16.65 -11.91
C ARG A 59 -6.89 -15.59 -10.84
N THR A 60 -6.10 -15.74 -9.78
CA THR A 60 -5.85 -14.71 -8.79
C THR A 60 -5.29 -13.60 -9.64
N ALA A 61 -6.19 -12.74 -10.11
CA ALA A 61 -5.86 -11.56 -10.84
C ALA A 61 -4.86 -10.91 -9.92
N ARG A 62 -3.63 -10.75 -10.39
CA ARG A 62 -2.63 -10.00 -9.64
C ARG A 62 -3.28 -8.65 -9.43
N VAL A 63 -3.79 -8.47 -8.22
CA VAL A 63 -4.52 -7.29 -7.82
C VAL A 63 -3.44 -6.24 -7.79
N ALA A 64 -3.31 -5.48 -8.88
CA ALA A 64 -2.46 -4.31 -8.97
C ALA A 64 -2.99 -3.15 -8.09
N LYS A 65 -3.64 -3.51 -6.97
CA LYS A 65 -4.28 -2.71 -5.93
C LYS A 65 -3.83 -3.20 -4.54
N ASP A 66 -2.67 -3.85 -4.46
CA ASP A 66 -2.18 -4.41 -3.19
C ASP A 66 -1.08 -3.57 -2.55
N ASN A 67 -0.40 -2.67 -3.26
CA ASN A 67 0.70 -1.90 -2.64
C ASN A 67 0.19 -0.96 -1.52
N LEU A 68 -0.88 -0.20 -1.78
CA LEU A 68 -1.48 0.67 -0.76
C LEU A 68 -2.09 -0.14 0.40
N ASN A 69 -2.68 -1.29 0.10
CA ASN A 69 -3.23 -2.19 1.11
C ASN A 69 -2.11 -2.81 1.96
N MET A 70 -1.01 -3.24 1.34
CA MET A 70 0.17 -3.75 2.04
C MET A 70 0.80 -2.68 2.93
N GLU A 71 0.93 -1.43 2.46
CA GLU A 71 1.42 -0.33 3.29
C GLU A 71 0.52 -0.10 4.52
N GLN A 72 -0.80 -0.13 4.34
CA GLN A 72 -1.74 -0.07 5.46
C GLN A 72 -1.57 -1.23 6.44
N LEU A 73 -1.45 -2.47 5.95
CA LEU A 73 -1.23 -3.64 6.80
C LEU A 73 0.10 -3.59 7.54
N THR A 74 1.16 -3.06 6.92
CA THR A 74 2.45 -2.85 7.62
C THR A 74 2.33 -1.80 8.72
N PHE A 75 1.56 -0.73 8.49
CA PHE A 75 1.25 0.26 9.52
C PHE A 75 0.44 -0.35 10.67
N CYS A 76 -0.61 -1.13 10.37
CA CYS A 76 -1.38 -1.84 11.39
C CYS A 76 -0.50 -2.79 12.22
N SER A 77 0.44 -3.49 11.56
CA SER A 77 1.39 -4.38 12.25
C SER A 77 2.33 -3.60 13.18
N LYS A 78 2.78 -2.41 12.77
CA LYS A 78 3.55 -1.50 13.64
C LYS A 78 2.72 -1.06 14.84
N LEU A 79 1.45 -0.66 14.64
CA LEU A 79 0.56 -0.26 15.73
C LEU A 79 0.35 -1.38 16.76
N LEU A 80 0.16 -2.63 16.29
CA LEU A 80 0.06 -3.80 17.17
C LEU A 80 1.36 -3.99 17.98
N SER A 81 2.52 -3.74 17.36
CA SER A 81 3.81 -3.82 18.05
C SER A 81 3.96 -2.71 19.10
N GLU A 82 3.46 -1.49 18.82
CA GLU A 82 3.44 -0.39 19.80
C GLU A 82 2.56 -0.71 21.00
N LEU A 83 1.38 -1.31 20.78
CA LEU A 83 0.46 -1.70 21.85
C LEU A 83 1.11 -2.70 22.82
N HIS A 84 1.91 -3.65 22.31
CA HIS A 84 2.64 -4.63 23.11
C HIS A 84 3.87 -4.07 23.83
N ARG A 85 4.19 -2.77 23.68
CA ARG A 85 5.31 -2.16 24.40
C ARG A 85 4.99 -2.07 25.89
N LYS A 86 6.04 -2.19 26.71
CA LYS A 86 5.96 -2.02 28.17
C LYS A 86 5.36 -0.68 28.60
N GLN A 87 5.50 0.35 27.76
CA GLN A 87 4.92 1.69 27.99
C GLN A 87 3.39 1.65 28.08
N CYS A 88 2.74 0.79 27.28
CA CYS A 88 1.29 0.63 27.25
C CYS A 88 0.80 -0.47 28.21
N TRP A 89 1.67 -1.17 28.93
CA TRP A 89 1.31 -2.31 29.77
C TRP A 89 0.16 -2.02 30.75
N ALA A 90 0.17 -0.85 31.37
CA ALA A 90 -0.84 -0.46 32.36
C ALA A 90 -2.27 -0.42 31.79
N ILE A 91 -2.42 -0.14 30.49
CA ILE A 91 -3.72 -0.04 29.82
C ILE A 91 -4.00 -1.23 28.88
N ALA A 92 -2.96 -1.85 28.33
CA ALA A 92 -3.07 -2.89 27.32
C ALA A 92 -3.02 -4.32 27.89
N SER A 93 -2.47 -4.51 29.10
CA SER A 93 -2.31 -5.84 29.70
C SER A 93 -3.59 -6.70 29.79
N PRO A 94 -4.80 -6.16 30.05
CA PRO A 94 -6.01 -6.98 30.10
C PRO A 94 -6.46 -7.50 28.74
N PHE A 95 -5.88 -7.03 27.63
CA PHE A 95 -6.28 -7.36 26.27
C PHE A 95 -5.29 -8.28 25.53
N TYR A 96 -4.18 -8.69 26.16
CA TYR A 96 -3.21 -9.60 25.54
C TYR A 96 -3.67 -11.06 25.56
N GLU A 97 -4.38 -11.44 26.61
CA GLU A 97 -5.00 -12.75 26.73
C GLU A 97 -6.52 -12.60 26.51
N PRO A 98 -7.19 -13.64 25.98
CA PRO A 98 -8.64 -13.68 25.95
C PRO A 98 -9.23 -13.53 27.36
N VAL A 99 -10.38 -12.85 27.47
CA VAL A 99 -11.03 -12.68 28.77
C VAL A 99 -11.53 -14.03 29.28
N ASP A 100 -11.00 -14.44 30.43
CA ASP A 100 -11.48 -15.60 31.18
C ASP A 100 -12.61 -15.19 32.13
N TRP A 101 -13.83 -15.25 31.62
CA TRP A 101 -15.04 -14.90 32.36
C TRP A 101 -15.34 -15.85 33.52
N VAL A 102 -14.87 -17.11 33.48
CA VAL A 102 -15.07 -18.08 34.56
C VAL A 102 -14.19 -17.70 35.75
N SER A 103 -12.90 -17.48 35.52
CA SER A 103 -11.96 -17.08 36.59
C SER A 103 -12.29 -15.69 37.15
N LEU A 104 -12.84 -14.79 36.33
CA LEU A 104 -13.27 -13.45 36.75
C LEU A 104 -14.68 -13.42 37.39
N ASN A 105 -15.39 -14.56 37.45
CA ASN A 105 -16.77 -14.66 37.94
C ASN A 105 -17.74 -13.69 37.24
N ILE A 106 -17.56 -13.50 35.93
CA ILE A 106 -18.46 -12.68 35.09
C ILE A 106 -19.48 -13.62 34.45
N LEU A 107 -20.70 -13.65 34.99
CA LEU A 107 -21.75 -14.60 34.57
C LEU A 107 -22.33 -14.33 33.17
N THR A 108 -22.08 -13.14 32.58
CA THR A 108 -22.69 -12.69 31.31
C THR A 108 -21.67 -11.96 30.42
N TYR A 109 -20.57 -12.63 30.07
CA TYR A 109 -19.56 -12.08 29.15
C TYR A 109 -20.07 -11.92 27.71
#